data_AF-A0AAF0JM54-F1
#
_entry.id   AF-A0AAF0JM54-F1
#
_cell.length_a   1.000
_cell.length_b   1.000
_cell.length_c   1.000
_cell.angle_alpha   90.00
_cell.angle_beta   90.00
_cell.angle_gamma   90.00
#
_symmetry.space_group_name_H-M   'P 1'
#
loop_
_entity.id
_entity.type
_entity.pdbx_description
1 polymer ?
#
loop_
_entity_poly.entity_id
_entity_poly.type
_entity_poly.pdbx_seq_one_letter_code
_entity_poly.pdbx_strand_id
1 'polypeptide(L)'
;MDYEDTCSEKNIDPVSHLARFLDKEREIEDYWNIVENNLKNSNIRLLFIADEIPSELQRIIEYLNEQMVSTEVLVMEVKQYTGQNLKTLISRVVGRTMKATDLKAENKKEWNREMLLDQIRERDYAGSASATARLLDWCEDKGYWIQYGKGAKVGSVNLGFTSVNADTYKFFELEPKYLRIVFYNLQKYPPFDDQKNRIDLLKRFNEIDGFAFNMEKTDTSSNTPLTGLSREENFEKFCDIYDWMINQIEENL
;
A
#
# COMPACT_ATOMS: atom_id res chain seq x y z
N MET A 1 -25.23 5.63 -9.37
CA MET A 1 -25.47 4.20 -9.57
C MET A 1 -24.53 3.51 -8.62
N ASP A 2 -25.07 2.83 -7.61
CA ASP A 2 -24.27 2.12 -6.62
C ASP A 2 -23.61 0.89 -7.25
N TYR A 3 -22.47 0.45 -6.72
CA TYR A 3 -21.84 -0.80 -7.14
C TYR A 3 -22.77 -1.99 -6.87
N GLU A 4 -23.50 -1.95 -5.75
CA GLU A 4 -24.48 -2.98 -5.40
C GLU A 4 -25.64 -3.04 -6.39
N ASP A 5 -26.16 -1.87 -6.80
CA ASP A 5 -27.20 -1.78 -7.84
C ASP A 5 -26.72 -2.40 -9.16
N THR A 6 -25.48 -2.09 -9.56
CA THR A 6 -24.89 -2.62 -10.81
C THR A 6 -24.71 -4.14 -10.76
N CYS A 7 -24.33 -4.68 -9.59
CA CYS A 7 -24.21 -6.12 -9.39
C CYS A 7 -25.58 -6.80 -9.42
N SER A 8 -26.59 -6.18 -8.80
CA SER A 8 -27.98 -6.66 -8.80
C SER A 8 -28.56 -6.73 -10.22
N GLU A 9 -28.40 -5.67 -11.03
CA GLU A 9 -28.83 -5.66 -12.44
C GLU A 9 -28.15 -6.76 -13.28
N LYS A 10 -26.92 -7.12 -12.95
CA LYS A 10 -26.14 -8.17 -13.63
C LYS A 10 -26.31 -9.55 -13.02
N ASN A 11 -27.12 -9.68 -11.97
CA ASN A 11 -27.33 -10.91 -11.22
C ASN A 11 -26.00 -11.51 -10.69
N ILE A 12 -25.10 -10.64 -10.27
CA ILE A 12 -23.77 -10.95 -9.73
C ILE A 12 -23.80 -10.69 -8.21
N ASP A 13 -23.26 -11.61 -7.42
CA ASP A 13 -23.04 -11.36 -5.99
C ASP A 13 -21.89 -10.34 -5.81
N PRO A 14 -22.15 -9.14 -5.26
CA PRO A 14 -21.17 -8.05 -5.20
C PRO A 14 -19.93 -8.42 -4.37
N VAL A 15 -20.13 -9.18 -3.29
CA VAL A 15 -19.07 -9.63 -2.37
C VAL A 15 -18.14 -10.60 -3.07
N SER A 16 -18.69 -11.67 -3.67
CA SER A 16 -17.91 -12.68 -4.38
C SER A 16 -17.20 -12.10 -5.61
N HIS A 17 -17.84 -11.16 -6.31
CA HIS A 17 -17.24 -10.52 -7.47
C HIS A 17 -16.07 -9.61 -7.09
N LEU A 18 -16.22 -8.83 -6.01
CA LEU A 18 -15.15 -7.98 -5.52
C LEU A 18 -14.00 -8.81 -4.91
N ALA A 19 -14.30 -9.86 -4.16
CA ALA A 19 -13.29 -10.78 -3.61
C ALA A 19 -12.42 -11.42 -4.71
N ARG A 20 -13.02 -11.77 -5.86
CA ARG A 20 -12.29 -12.29 -7.03
C ARG A 20 -11.41 -11.24 -7.69
N PHE A 21 -11.81 -9.97 -7.65
CA PHE A 21 -11.01 -8.87 -8.19
C PHE A 21 -9.82 -8.50 -7.30
N LEU A 22 -9.98 -8.56 -5.97
CA LEU A 22 -8.96 -8.19 -4.99
C LEU A 22 -7.89 -9.27 -4.75
N ASP A 23 -8.09 -10.46 -5.34
CA ASP A 23 -7.14 -11.56 -5.47
C ASP A 23 -6.33 -11.84 -4.18
N LYS A 24 -7.00 -12.30 -3.10
CA LYS A 24 -6.47 -12.66 -1.76
C LYS A 24 -5.55 -11.65 -1.02
N GLU A 25 -5.01 -10.64 -1.69
CA GLU A 25 -4.02 -9.70 -1.13
C GLU A 25 -4.68 -8.61 -0.30
N ARG A 26 -6.01 -8.38 -0.44
CA ARG A 26 -6.74 -7.31 0.26
C ARG A 26 -8.15 -7.72 0.66
N GLU A 27 -8.54 -7.33 1.88
CA GLU A 27 -9.92 -7.44 2.33
C GLU A 27 -10.80 -6.38 1.67
N ILE A 28 -12.08 -6.71 1.52
CA ILE A 28 -13.09 -5.83 0.90
C ILE A 28 -13.22 -4.51 1.66
N GLU A 29 -13.21 -4.55 2.99
CA GLU A 29 -13.37 -3.33 3.81
C GLU A 29 -12.14 -2.43 3.73
N ASP A 30 -10.93 -3.01 3.74
CA ASP A 30 -9.69 -2.27 3.50
C ASP A 30 -9.67 -1.65 2.09
N TYR A 31 -10.19 -2.35 1.09
CA TYR A 31 -10.34 -1.81 -0.26
C TYR A 31 -11.27 -0.59 -0.30
N TRP A 32 -12.44 -0.65 0.33
CA TRP A 32 -13.36 0.50 0.36
C TRP A 32 -12.78 1.69 1.11
N ASN A 33 -12.04 1.45 2.20
CA ASN A 33 -11.28 2.50 2.88
C ASN A 33 -10.24 3.14 1.95
N ILE A 34 -9.56 2.36 1.11
CA ILE A 34 -8.63 2.88 0.10
C ILE A 34 -9.38 3.69 -0.96
N VAL A 35 -10.51 3.19 -1.47
CA VAL A 35 -11.35 3.91 -2.45
C VAL A 35 -11.81 5.24 -1.88
N GLU A 36 -12.36 5.25 -0.67
CA GLU A 36 -12.84 6.45 0.00
C GLU A 36 -11.70 7.46 0.21
N ASN A 37 -10.55 7.00 0.71
CA ASN A 37 -9.38 7.84 0.91
C ASN A 37 -8.85 8.42 -0.40
N ASN A 38 -8.82 7.62 -1.47
CA ASN A 38 -8.38 8.08 -2.79
C ASN A 38 -9.33 9.13 -3.36
N LEU A 39 -10.64 8.93 -3.24
CA LEU A 39 -11.65 9.91 -3.67
C LEU A 39 -11.53 11.22 -2.87
N LYS A 40 -11.48 11.14 -1.54
CA LYS A 40 -11.29 12.31 -0.65
C LYS A 40 -10.03 13.09 -0.99
N ASN A 41 -8.96 12.40 -1.37
CA ASN A 41 -7.67 13.00 -1.68
C ASN A 41 -7.47 13.38 -3.15
N SER A 42 -8.49 13.18 -4.01
CA SER A 42 -8.37 13.32 -5.47
C SER A 42 -7.20 12.49 -6.06
N ASN A 43 -6.85 11.37 -5.42
CA ASN A 43 -5.83 10.44 -5.89
C ASN A 43 -6.48 9.37 -6.77
N ILE A 44 -6.99 9.80 -7.92
CA ILE A 44 -7.74 8.95 -8.83
C ILE A 44 -7.28 9.15 -10.27
N ARG A 45 -7.58 8.16 -11.11
CA ARG A 45 -7.40 8.24 -12.55
C ARG A 45 -8.76 8.23 -13.23
N LEU A 46 -9.09 9.31 -13.91
CA LEU A 46 -10.27 9.45 -14.75
C LEU A 46 -9.91 8.98 -16.16
N LEU A 47 -10.70 8.07 -16.72
CA LEU A 47 -10.48 7.52 -18.06
C LEU A 47 -11.68 7.84 -18.95
N PHE A 48 -11.44 8.57 -20.03
CA PHE A 48 -12.40 8.78 -21.11
C PHE A 48 -12.16 7.75 -22.22
N ILE A 49 -13.19 7.07 -22.69
CA ILE A 49 -13.09 6.08 -23.76
C ILE A 49 -14.08 6.46 -24.86
N ALA A 50 -13.58 6.60 -26.09
CA ALA A 50 -14.41 6.84 -27.26
C ALA A 50 -13.72 6.28 -28.53
N ASP A 51 -14.49 6.17 -29.60
CA ASP A 51 -14.03 5.72 -30.93
C ASP A 51 -13.21 6.79 -31.67
N GLU A 52 -13.57 8.05 -31.46
CA GLU A 52 -12.84 9.22 -31.94
C GLU A 52 -12.69 10.27 -30.84
N ILE A 53 -11.49 10.85 -30.73
CA ILE A 53 -11.18 11.90 -29.73
C ILE A 53 -11.00 13.25 -30.44
N PRO A 54 -11.96 14.19 -30.30
CA PRO A 54 -11.83 15.53 -30.87
C PRO A 54 -10.65 16.29 -30.26
N SER A 55 -10.05 17.18 -31.05
CA SER A 55 -8.91 18.00 -30.62
C SER A 55 -9.24 18.90 -29.42
N GLU A 56 -10.49 19.32 -29.31
CA GLU A 56 -11.05 20.14 -28.25
C GLU A 56 -11.07 19.37 -26.92
N LEU A 57 -11.50 18.10 -26.97
CA LEU A 57 -11.48 17.20 -25.81
C LEU A 57 -10.03 16.99 -25.35
N GLN A 58 -9.11 16.73 -26.28
CA GLN A 58 -7.68 16.59 -25.96
C GLN A 58 -7.14 17.84 -25.22
N ARG A 59 -7.43 19.05 -25.71
CA ARG A 59 -7.01 20.30 -25.05
C ARG A 59 -7.58 20.47 -23.64
N ILE A 60 -8.85 20.11 -23.45
CA ILE A 60 -9.48 20.15 -22.12
C ILE A 60 -8.74 19.20 -21.17
N ILE A 61 -8.38 18.01 -21.62
CA ILE A 61 -7.67 17.01 -20.79
C ILE A 61 -6.23 17.44 -20.48
N GLU A 62 -5.55 18.08 -21.43
CA GLU A 62 -4.24 18.66 -21.19
C GLU A 62 -4.32 19.74 -20.10
N TYR A 63 -5.28 20.65 -20.22
CA TYR A 63 -5.54 21.66 -19.18
C TYR A 63 -5.90 21.05 -17.82
N LEU A 64 -6.76 20.03 -17.79
CA LEU A 64 -7.13 19.35 -16.55
C LEU A 64 -5.92 18.67 -15.89
N ASN A 65 -5.05 18.03 -16.65
CA ASN A 65 -3.83 17.42 -16.09
C ASN A 65 -2.82 18.45 -15.59
N GLU A 66 -2.77 19.66 -16.16
CA GLU A 66 -1.93 20.75 -15.66
C GLU A 66 -2.47 21.33 -14.33
N GLN A 67 -3.79 21.44 -14.18
CA GLN A 67 -4.42 22.00 -12.98
C GLN A 67 -4.63 20.96 -11.86
N MET A 68 -4.84 19.69 -12.21
CA MET A 68 -5.12 18.61 -11.27
C MET A 68 -3.86 17.80 -10.97
N VAL A 69 -3.15 18.22 -9.92
CA VAL A 69 -1.87 17.63 -9.53
C VAL A 69 -2.03 16.17 -9.07
N SER A 70 -3.05 15.87 -8.27
CA SER A 70 -3.28 14.51 -7.72
C SER A 70 -4.12 13.61 -8.62
N THR A 71 -4.92 14.19 -9.53
CA THR A 71 -5.81 13.43 -10.42
C THR A 71 -5.16 13.23 -11.78
N GLU A 72 -5.22 12.03 -12.33
CA GLU A 72 -4.80 11.76 -13.70
C GLU A 72 -5.98 11.65 -14.64
N VAL A 73 -5.99 12.44 -15.71
CA VAL A 73 -7.03 12.38 -16.73
C VAL A 73 -6.45 11.75 -18.00
N LEU A 74 -6.93 10.57 -18.35
CA LEU A 74 -6.49 9.82 -19.52
C LEU A 74 -7.63 9.67 -20.52
N VAL A 75 -7.24 9.49 -21.78
CA VAL A 75 -8.15 9.09 -22.85
C VAL A 75 -7.65 7.84 -23.52
N MET A 76 -8.58 6.95 -23.84
CA MET A 76 -8.35 5.82 -24.72
C MET A 76 -9.24 5.96 -25.96
N GLU A 77 -8.61 6.17 -27.11
CA GLU A 77 -9.27 6.04 -28.40
C GLU A 77 -9.31 4.54 -28.76
N VAL A 78 -10.48 3.99 -29.09
CA VAL A 78 -10.63 2.58 -29.52
C VAL A 78 -11.31 2.54 -30.88
N LYS A 79 -10.52 2.43 -31.95
CA LYS A 79 -11.03 2.34 -33.33
C LYS A 79 -11.36 0.90 -33.70
N GLN A 80 -12.57 0.71 -34.21
CA GLN A 80 -13.02 -0.58 -34.74
C GLN A 80 -12.96 -0.58 -36.27
N TYR A 81 -12.21 -1.54 -36.83
CA TYR A 81 -12.18 -1.83 -38.26
C TYR A 81 -12.93 -3.14 -38.52
N THR A 82 -13.83 -3.14 -39.50
CA THR A 82 -14.57 -4.34 -39.91
C THR A 82 -14.37 -4.61 -41.40
N GLY A 83 -14.16 -5.88 -41.77
CA GLY A 83 -14.03 -6.29 -43.17
C GLY A 83 -13.80 -7.79 -43.32
N GLN A 84 -14.33 -8.41 -44.38
CA GLN A 84 -14.15 -9.85 -44.70
C GLN A 84 -14.37 -10.79 -43.49
N ASN A 85 -15.46 -10.60 -42.74
CA ASN A 85 -15.77 -11.33 -41.49
C ASN A 85 -14.74 -11.19 -40.35
N LEU A 86 -13.80 -10.25 -40.46
CA LEU A 86 -12.83 -9.92 -39.42
C LEU A 86 -13.20 -8.58 -38.77
N LYS A 87 -12.99 -8.52 -37.45
CA LYS A 87 -13.15 -7.32 -36.63
C LYS A 87 -11.82 -7.08 -35.91
N THR A 88 -11.21 -5.93 -36.15
CA THR A 88 -9.96 -5.51 -35.50
C THR A 88 -10.22 -4.28 -34.65
N LEU A 89 -9.69 -4.27 -33.43
CA LEU A 89 -9.73 -3.12 -32.52
C LEU A 89 -8.31 -2.58 -32.37
N ILE A 90 -8.13 -1.28 -32.61
CA ILE A 90 -6.85 -0.59 -32.39
C ILE A 90 -7.08 0.44 -31.29
N SER A 91 -6.29 0.35 -30.22
CA SER A 91 -6.35 1.31 -29.12
C SER A 91 -5.15 2.26 -29.12
N ARG A 92 -5.39 3.52 -28.76
CA ARG A 92 -4.34 4.50 -28.48
C ARG A 92 -4.68 5.27 -27.22
N VAL A 93 -3.69 5.47 -26.35
CA VAL A 93 -3.82 6.31 -25.16
C VAL A 93 -3.34 7.74 -25.48
N VAL A 94 -4.14 8.73 -25.12
CA VAL A 94 -3.88 10.17 -25.26
C VAL A 94 -4.00 10.83 -23.88
N GLY A 95 -3.22 11.88 -23.59
CA GLY A 95 -3.26 12.60 -22.31
C GLY A 95 -2.06 12.37 -21.38
N ARG A 96 -1.08 11.55 -21.77
CA ARG A 96 0.25 11.51 -21.13
C ARG A 96 1.17 12.54 -21.77
N THR A 97 1.03 13.81 -21.42
CA THR A 97 2.01 14.84 -21.81
C THR A 97 3.24 14.76 -20.91
N MET A 98 4.44 15.03 -21.45
CA MET A 98 5.68 15.02 -20.67
C MET A 98 5.58 15.99 -19.47
N LYS A 99 5.03 17.20 -19.67
CA LYS A 99 4.81 18.19 -18.61
C LYS A 99 3.92 17.70 -17.45
N ALA A 100 2.81 17.03 -17.75
CA ALA A 100 1.94 16.48 -16.69
C ALA A 100 2.61 15.31 -15.96
N THR A 101 3.47 14.56 -16.65
CA THR A 101 4.25 13.47 -16.07
C THR A 101 5.35 14.00 -15.15
N ASP A 102 6.02 15.08 -15.55
CA ASP A 102 7.07 15.74 -14.77
C ASP A 102 6.48 16.41 -13.52
N LEU A 103 5.37 17.16 -13.64
CA LEU A 103 4.66 17.73 -12.48
C LEU A 103 4.21 16.64 -11.49
N LYS A 104 3.77 15.49 -11.99
CA LYS A 104 3.33 14.37 -11.13
C LYS A 104 4.51 13.59 -10.53
N ALA A 105 5.65 13.56 -11.22
CA ALA A 105 6.89 12.99 -10.69
C ALA A 105 7.50 13.89 -9.61
N GLU A 106 7.44 15.22 -9.76
CA GLU A 106 7.86 16.21 -8.75
C GLU A 106 7.06 16.10 -7.44
N ASN A 107 5.85 15.56 -7.47
CA ASN A 107 5.03 15.32 -6.29
C ASN A 107 5.32 14.00 -5.54
N LYS A 108 6.25 13.17 -6.04
CA LYS A 108 6.77 12.04 -5.26
C LYS A 108 7.80 12.59 -4.28
N LYS A 109 7.35 12.82 -3.04
CA LYS A 109 8.23 13.16 -1.92
C LYS A 109 9.08 11.94 -1.60
N GLU A 110 10.39 12.04 -1.78
CA GLU A 110 11.32 11.05 -1.23
C GLU A 110 11.38 11.27 0.28
N TRP A 111 10.71 10.41 1.04
CA TRP A 111 10.74 10.51 2.48
C TRP A 111 12.11 10.10 3.00
N ASN A 112 12.49 10.72 4.11
CA ASN A 112 13.64 10.33 4.90
C ASN A 112 13.24 10.31 6.38
N ARG A 113 14.19 9.94 7.22
CA ARG A 113 14.02 9.83 8.68
C ARG A 113 13.43 11.09 9.28
N GLU A 114 14.06 12.24 9.01
CA GLU A 114 13.70 13.53 9.59
C GLU A 114 12.28 13.94 9.18
N MET A 115 11.97 13.86 7.89
CA MET A 115 10.67 14.23 7.33
C MET A 115 9.54 13.36 7.89
N LEU A 116 9.78 12.06 8.09
CA LEU A 116 8.81 11.16 8.70
C LEU A 116 8.59 11.50 10.18
N LEU A 117 9.67 11.68 10.95
CA LEU A 117 9.60 12.02 12.37
C LEU A 117 8.91 13.37 12.60
N ASP A 118 9.19 14.35 11.75
CA ASP A 118 8.53 15.66 11.80
C ASP A 118 7.03 15.54 11.51
N GLN A 119 6.63 14.77 10.49
CA GLN A 119 5.21 14.53 10.24
C GLN A 119 4.51 13.81 11.41
N ILE A 120 5.21 12.90 12.11
CA ILE A 120 4.64 12.24 13.30
C ILE A 120 4.43 13.24 14.42
N ARG A 121 5.41 14.14 14.66
CA ARG A 121 5.32 15.20 15.68
C ARG A 121 4.22 16.20 15.36
N GLU A 122 4.10 16.64 14.10
CA GLU A 122 3.05 17.57 13.65
C GLU A 122 1.64 17.03 13.87
N ARG A 123 1.45 15.71 13.74
CA ARG A 123 0.16 15.04 13.94
C ARG A 123 -0.15 14.75 15.42
N ASP A 124 0.76 15.10 16.32
CA ASP A 124 0.64 14.97 17.77
C ASP A 124 0.28 13.55 18.24
N TYR A 125 0.85 12.53 17.59
CA TYR A 125 0.76 11.16 18.09
C TYR A 125 1.74 10.98 19.25
N ALA A 126 1.26 11.21 20.47
CA ALA A 126 2.05 11.17 21.70
C ALA A 126 2.89 9.86 21.80
N GLY A 127 4.21 10.01 21.94
CA GLY A 127 5.16 8.89 22.06
C GLY A 127 5.57 8.23 20.74
N SER A 128 4.78 8.33 19.67
CA SER A 128 5.06 7.66 18.39
C SER A 128 6.34 8.12 17.72
N ALA A 129 6.70 9.41 17.81
CA ALA A 129 7.94 9.92 17.21
C ALA A 129 9.18 9.33 17.89
N SER A 130 9.16 9.24 19.22
CA SER A 130 10.27 8.65 19.99
C SER A 130 10.37 7.15 19.75
N ALA A 131 9.25 6.44 19.75
CA ALA A 131 9.21 5.01 19.46
C ALA A 131 9.70 4.70 18.04
N THR A 132 9.30 5.51 17.05
CA THR A 132 9.75 5.38 15.66
C THR A 132 11.26 5.63 15.53
N ALA A 133 11.77 6.72 16.12
CA ALA A 133 13.19 7.02 16.10
C ALA A 133 14.02 5.87 16.70
N ARG A 134 13.60 5.38 17.86
CA ARG A 134 14.27 4.27 18.55
C ARG A 134 14.23 2.97 17.75
N LEU A 135 13.11 2.66 17.10
CA LEU A 135 12.99 1.45 16.28
C LEU A 135 13.92 1.53 15.06
N LEU A 136 14.02 2.71 14.44
CA LEU A 136 14.93 2.93 13.32
C LEU A 136 16.40 2.81 13.76
N ASP A 137 16.77 3.37 14.92
CA ASP A 137 18.13 3.22 15.48
C ASP A 137 18.47 1.75 15.71
N TRP A 138 17.57 0.99 16.32
CA TRP A 138 17.76 -0.43 16.55
C TRP A 138 17.90 -1.23 15.24
N CYS A 139 17.08 -0.95 14.23
CA CYS A 139 17.20 -1.58 12.92
C CYS A 139 18.54 -1.22 12.24
N GLU A 140 18.98 0.04 12.32
CA GLU A 140 20.26 0.50 11.77
C GLU A 140 21.44 -0.20 12.49
N ASP A 141 21.42 -0.28 13.81
CA ASP A 141 22.44 -0.95 14.64
C ASP A 141 22.56 -2.45 14.32
N LYS A 142 21.43 -3.09 14.03
CA LYS A 142 21.36 -4.50 13.63
C LYS A 142 21.72 -4.73 12.15
N GLY A 143 21.79 -3.68 11.34
CA GLY A 143 21.96 -3.79 9.89
C GLY A 143 20.71 -4.34 9.17
N TYR A 144 19.54 -4.18 9.77
CA TYR A 144 18.27 -4.60 9.18
C TYR A 144 17.85 -3.69 8.04
N TRP A 145 17.02 -4.25 7.15
CA TRP A 145 16.63 -3.56 5.94
C TRP A 145 15.62 -2.46 6.24
N ILE A 146 15.92 -1.25 5.78
CA ILE A 146 15.08 -0.07 5.93
C ILE A 146 14.90 0.58 4.56
N GLN A 147 13.66 0.88 4.19
CA GLN A 147 13.34 1.62 2.96
C GLN A 147 12.23 2.63 3.17
N TYR A 148 12.55 3.91 2.99
CA TYR A 148 11.57 4.98 3.03
C TYR A 148 10.62 4.94 1.81
N GLY A 149 9.35 5.22 2.08
CA GLY A 149 8.31 5.32 1.07
C GLY A 149 8.46 6.55 0.18
N LYS A 150 7.70 6.57 -0.91
CA LYS A 150 7.64 7.70 -1.88
C LYS A 150 6.23 8.29 -1.99
N GLY A 151 5.44 8.16 -0.92
CA GLY A 151 4.05 8.63 -0.89
C GLY A 151 3.98 10.15 -1.01
N ALA A 152 2.98 10.68 -1.73
CA ALA A 152 2.90 12.13 -1.96
C ALA A 152 2.58 12.94 -0.68
N LYS A 153 1.76 12.38 0.22
CA LYS A 153 1.20 13.10 1.39
C LYS A 153 1.60 12.50 2.74
N VAL A 154 1.66 11.18 2.83
CA VAL A 154 1.97 10.45 4.06
C VAL A 154 3.32 9.79 3.91
N GLY A 155 4.19 10.02 4.88
CA GLY A 155 5.47 9.34 4.98
C GLY A 155 5.29 7.92 5.47
N SER A 156 6.09 7.01 4.93
CA SER A 156 6.17 5.66 5.47
C SER A 156 7.61 5.18 5.43
N VAL A 157 7.90 4.16 6.23
CA VAL A 157 9.16 3.43 6.17
C VAL A 157 8.86 1.93 6.29
N ASN A 158 9.45 1.16 5.40
CA ASN A 158 9.35 -0.30 5.40
C ASN A 158 10.55 -0.86 6.15
N LEU A 159 10.29 -1.85 7.00
CA LEU A 159 11.29 -2.54 7.80
C LEU A 159 11.29 -4.02 7.44
N GLY A 160 12.47 -4.61 7.42
CA GLY A 160 12.65 -6.01 7.09
C GLY A 160 14.07 -6.49 7.33
N PHE A 161 14.44 -7.54 6.63
CA PHE A 161 15.74 -8.18 6.73
C PHE A 161 16.29 -8.52 5.35
N THR A 162 17.61 -8.55 5.21
CA THR A 162 18.29 -9.03 4.00
C THR A 162 19.06 -10.30 4.35
N SER A 163 18.71 -11.42 3.72
CA SER A 163 19.35 -12.71 4.00
C SER A 163 20.78 -12.78 3.49
N VAL A 164 21.49 -13.83 3.91
CA VAL A 164 22.81 -14.19 3.41
C VAL A 164 22.86 -14.38 1.88
N ASN A 165 21.71 -14.69 1.26
CA ASN A 165 21.56 -14.84 -0.20
C ASN A 165 21.21 -13.52 -0.91
N ALA A 166 21.23 -12.39 -0.18
CA ALA A 166 20.83 -11.06 -0.65
C ALA A 166 19.34 -10.91 -1.00
N ASP A 167 18.49 -11.82 -0.53
CA ASP A 167 17.04 -11.68 -0.65
C ASP A 167 16.49 -10.74 0.42
N THR A 168 15.61 -9.82 0.01
CA THR A 168 14.98 -8.86 0.93
C THR A 168 13.61 -9.35 1.38
N TYR A 169 13.45 -9.51 2.69
CA TYR A 169 12.21 -9.88 3.35
C TYR A 169 11.59 -8.64 3.98
N LYS A 170 10.35 -8.32 3.61
CA LYS A 170 9.64 -7.11 4.09
C LYS A 170 8.59 -7.52 5.10
N PHE A 171 8.76 -7.10 6.35
CA PHE A 171 7.90 -7.52 7.45
C PHE A 171 6.89 -6.45 7.82
N PHE A 172 7.36 -5.22 8.00
CA PHE A 172 6.56 -4.14 8.56
C PHE A 172 6.56 -2.91 7.67
N GLU A 173 5.46 -2.18 7.72
CA GLU A 173 5.36 -0.82 7.24
C GLU A 173 4.94 0.07 8.40
N LEU A 174 5.70 1.15 8.64
CA LEU A 174 5.42 2.15 9.63
C LEU A 174 4.90 3.40 8.91
N GLU A 175 3.72 3.85 9.32
CA GLU A 175 3.13 5.13 8.96
C GLU A 175 2.87 5.94 10.23
N PRO A 176 2.65 7.26 10.19
CA PRO A 176 2.60 8.08 11.40
C PRO A 176 1.66 7.61 12.51
N LYS A 177 0.56 6.94 12.15
CA LYS A 177 -0.46 6.47 13.09
C LYS A 177 -0.22 5.03 13.57
N TYR A 178 0.35 4.16 12.74
CA TYR A 178 0.34 2.72 12.98
C TYR A 178 1.60 2.01 12.50
N LEU A 179 1.87 0.90 13.16
CA LEU A 179 2.73 -0.16 12.68
C LEU A 179 1.84 -1.21 12.00
N ARG A 180 2.16 -1.55 10.76
CA ARG A 180 1.48 -2.60 9.98
C ARG A 180 2.43 -3.79 9.81
N ILE A 181 1.95 -4.99 10.06
CA ILE A 181 2.59 -6.24 9.60
C ILE A 181 2.00 -6.64 8.24
N VAL A 182 2.88 -7.01 7.30
CA VAL A 182 2.56 -7.15 5.87
C VAL A 182 2.58 -8.62 5.46
N PHE A 183 1.53 -9.37 5.81
CA PHE A 183 1.49 -10.83 5.66
C PHE A 183 1.52 -11.35 4.23
N TYR A 184 1.03 -10.60 3.24
CA TYR A 184 1.13 -11.01 1.84
C TYR A 184 2.60 -11.12 1.36
N ASN A 185 3.56 -10.47 2.03
CA ASN A 185 4.98 -10.68 1.77
C ASN A 185 5.51 -11.91 2.51
N LEU A 186 5.12 -12.09 3.78
CA LEU A 186 5.56 -13.22 4.61
C LEU A 186 5.11 -14.58 4.06
N GLN A 187 3.90 -14.65 3.48
CA GLN A 187 3.35 -15.85 2.86
C GLN A 187 4.19 -16.47 1.73
N LYS A 188 5.15 -15.72 1.19
CA LYS A 188 6.00 -16.16 0.07
C LYS A 188 7.15 -17.04 0.53
N TYR A 189 7.41 -17.13 1.85
CA TYR A 189 8.63 -17.71 2.38
C TYR A 189 8.37 -18.58 3.61
N PRO A 190 8.97 -19.77 3.69
CA PRO A 190 8.98 -20.57 4.91
C PRO A 190 9.62 -19.84 6.11
N PRO A 191 9.20 -20.13 7.34
CA PRO A 191 8.06 -20.99 7.70
C PRO A 191 6.71 -20.22 7.67
N PHE A 192 6.70 -18.95 7.27
CA PHE A 192 5.52 -18.10 7.29
C PHE A 192 4.63 -18.24 6.05
N ASP A 193 4.93 -19.19 5.16
CA ASP A 193 4.02 -19.71 4.14
C ASP A 193 2.88 -20.56 4.75
N ASP A 194 3.11 -21.19 5.91
CA ASP A 194 2.06 -21.81 6.73
C ASP A 194 1.30 -20.79 7.58
N GLN A 195 -0.03 -20.76 7.44
CA GLN A 195 -0.92 -19.89 8.18
C GLN A 195 -0.81 -20.08 9.70
N LYS A 196 -0.53 -21.29 10.18
CA LYS A 196 -0.37 -21.56 11.62
C LYS A 196 0.77 -20.75 12.22
N ASN A 197 1.87 -20.60 11.50
CA ASN A 197 3.02 -19.82 11.95
C ASN A 197 2.73 -18.31 11.94
N ARG A 198 1.92 -17.85 10.97
CA ARG A 198 1.43 -16.46 10.96
C ARG A 198 0.47 -16.17 12.12
N ILE A 199 -0.39 -17.13 12.47
CA ILE A 199 -1.26 -17.04 13.65
C ILE A 199 -0.44 -17.01 14.93
N ASP A 200 0.58 -17.88 15.07
CA ASP A 200 1.47 -17.88 16.25
C ASP A 200 2.21 -16.54 16.39
N LEU A 201 2.69 -16.01 15.26
CA LEU A 201 3.33 -14.69 15.23
C LEU A 201 2.41 -13.58 15.72
N LEU A 202 1.15 -13.55 15.28
CA LEU A 202 0.18 -12.57 15.77
C LEU A 202 -0.13 -12.73 17.26
N LYS A 203 -0.20 -13.96 17.77
CA LYS A 203 -0.37 -14.21 19.21
C LYS A 203 0.77 -13.59 20.01
N ARG A 204 2.02 -13.83 19.61
CA ARG A 204 3.21 -13.25 20.25
C ARG A 204 3.16 -11.74 20.28
N PHE A 205 2.82 -11.11 19.15
CA PHE A 205 2.70 -9.64 19.12
C PHE A 205 1.55 -9.12 19.99
N ASN A 206 0.42 -9.82 20.05
CA ASN A 206 -0.72 -9.42 20.88
C ASN A 206 -0.52 -9.70 22.38
N GLU A 207 0.57 -10.34 22.79
CA GLU A 207 0.98 -10.40 24.21
C GLU A 207 1.63 -9.08 24.68
N ILE A 208 2.00 -8.19 23.76
CA ILE A 208 2.52 -6.86 24.08
C ILE A 208 1.36 -5.94 24.44
N ASP A 209 1.41 -5.31 25.62
CA ASP A 209 0.37 -4.41 26.09
C ASP A 209 0.18 -3.22 25.13
N GLY A 210 -1.05 -2.94 24.73
CA GLY A 210 -1.38 -1.91 23.73
C GLY A 210 -1.25 -2.35 22.27
N PHE A 211 -0.76 -3.56 21.99
CA PHE A 211 -0.85 -4.16 20.67
C PHE A 211 -2.21 -4.84 20.49
N ALA A 212 -2.77 -4.71 19.29
CA ALA A 212 -4.11 -5.20 18.97
C ALA A 212 -4.21 -5.55 17.48
N PHE A 213 -3.31 -6.39 16.99
CA PHE A 213 -3.40 -6.91 15.64
C PHE A 213 -4.64 -7.81 15.51
N ASN A 214 -5.40 -7.62 14.45
CA ASN A 214 -6.52 -8.48 14.10
C ASN A 214 -6.01 -9.89 13.75
N MET A 215 -6.42 -10.89 14.56
CA MET A 215 -6.06 -12.30 14.45
C MET A 215 -6.60 -13.00 13.19
N GLU A 216 -7.60 -12.43 12.53
CA GLU A 216 -8.19 -12.96 11.30
C GLU A 216 -7.39 -12.52 10.06
N LYS A 217 -6.65 -11.40 10.16
CA LYS A 217 -5.87 -10.80 9.05
C LYS A 217 -4.48 -11.42 8.89
N THR A 218 -4.42 -12.74 8.73
CA THR A 218 -3.15 -13.48 8.59
C THR A 218 -2.67 -13.63 7.15
N ASP A 219 -3.51 -13.28 6.16
CA ASP A 219 -3.17 -13.39 4.74
C ASP A 219 -3.04 -12.03 4.03
N THR A 220 -3.37 -10.92 4.71
CA THR A 220 -3.38 -9.58 4.12
C THR A 220 -2.39 -8.67 4.86
N SER A 221 -2.90 -7.82 5.76
CA SER A 221 -2.11 -7.00 6.65
C SER A 221 -2.90 -6.70 7.91
N SER A 222 -2.21 -6.56 9.03
CA SER A 222 -2.81 -6.18 10.30
C SER A 222 -2.06 -4.98 10.84
N ASN A 223 -2.74 -4.08 11.55
CA ASN A 223 -2.12 -2.86 12.06
C ASN A 223 -2.40 -2.67 13.55
N THR A 224 -1.50 -1.94 14.20
CA THR A 224 -1.62 -1.57 15.60
C THR A 224 -1.07 -0.15 15.83
N PRO A 225 -1.54 0.62 16.82
CA PRO A 225 -1.01 1.95 17.09
C PRO A 225 0.48 1.94 17.45
N LEU A 226 1.26 2.86 16.88
CA LEU A 226 2.70 2.99 17.20
C LEU A 226 2.98 3.29 18.66
N THR A 227 2.00 3.89 19.35
CA THR A 227 2.12 4.24 20.76
C THR A 227 2.38 3.03 21.65
N GLY A 228 2.00 1.81 21.22
CA GLY A 228 2.31 0.57 21.92
C GLY A 228 3.82 0.34 22.12
N LEU A 229 4.67 0.90 21.25
CA LEU A 229 6.13 0.83 21.33
C LEU A 229 6.76 1.92 22.22
N SER A 230 5.96 2.80 22.84
CA SER A 230 6.50 3.91 23.65
C SER A 230 7.09 3.47 24.99
N ARG A 231 6.69 2.29 25.48
CA ARG A 231 7.18 1.71 26.75
C ARG A 231 8.40 0.83 26.46
N GLU A 232 9.43 0.95 27.31
CA GLU A 232 10.68 0.18 27.24
C GLU A 232 10.42 -1.34 27.09
N GLU A 233 9.64 -1.90 28.01
CA GLU A 233 9.31 -3.33 28.04
C GLU A 233 8.61 -3.81 26.76
N ASN A 234 7.72 -2.99 26.19
CA ASN A 234 7.03 -3.33 24.96
C ASN A 234 7.97 -3.29 23.75
N PHE A 235 8.87 -2.30 23.73
CA PHE A 235 9.88 -2.17 22.69
C PHE A 235 10.83 -3.37 22.68
N GLU A 236 11.32 -3.79 23.85
CA GLU A 236 12.20 -4.96 23.98
C GLU A 236 11.50 -6.24 23.49
N LYS A 237 10.27 -6.50 23.94
CA LYS A 237 9.49 -7.66 23.47
C LYS A 237 9.27 -7.62 21.96
N PHE A 238 8.99 -6.45 21.39
CA PHE A 238 8.84 -6.30 19.94
C PHE A 238 10.12 -6.68 19.20
N CYS A 239 11.28 -6.17 19.66
CA CYS A 239 12.58 -6.47 19.08
C CYS A 239 12.91 -7.97 19.18
N ASP A 240 12.60 -8.60 20.32
CA ASP A 240 12.80 -10.05 20.51
C ASP A 240 11.97 -10.88 19.52
N ILE A 241 10.70 -10.50 19.30
CA ILE A 241 9.84 -11.18 18.31
C ILE A 241 10.35 -10.95 16.89
N TYR A 242 10.83 -9.74 16.58
CA TYR A 242 11.39 -9.41 15.28
C TYR A 242 12.66 -10.23 15.00
N ASP A 243 13.60 -10.31 15.96
CA ASP A 243 14.80 -11.14 15.86
C ASP A 243 14.42 -12.62 15.73
N TRP A 244 13.43 -13.08 16.48
CA TRP A 244 12.91 -14.44 16.36
C TRP A 244 12.36 -14.73 14.95
N MET A 245 11.60 -13.80 14.36
CA MET A 245 11.09 -13.95 12.99
C MET A 245 12.22 -14.15 11.98
N ILE A 246 13.30 -13.36 12.10
CA ILE A 246 14.47 -13.48 11.24
C ILE A 246 15.10 -14.86 11.41
N ASN A 247 15.38 -15.27 12.65
CA ASN A 247 15.98 -16.58 12.92
C ASN A 247 15.15 -17.72 12.34
N GLN A 248 13.82 -17.66 12.46
CA GLN A 248 12.93 -18.65 11.87
C GLN A 248 13.04 -18.69 10.34
N ILE A 249 13.14 -17.54 9.67
CA ILE A 249 13.34 -17.50 8.22
C ILE A 249 14.71 -18.09 7.88
N GLU A 250 15.79 -17.66 8.55
CA GLU A 250 17.15 -18.13 8.29
C GLU A 250 17.32 -19.64 8.49
N GLU A 251 16.67 -20.24 9.48
CA GLU A 251 16.66 -21.69 9.71
C GLU A 251 15.95 -22.47 8.58
N ASN A 252 15.17 -21.79 7.74
CA ASN A 252 14.39 -22.39 6.65
C ASN A 252 14.83 -21.90 5.25
N LEU A 253 15.98 -21.22 5.13
CA LEU A 253 16.59 -20.81 3.85
C LEU A 253 17.30 -21.95 3.12
#